data_AF-A0A259R7I2-F1
#
_entry.id   AF-A0A259R7I2-F1
#
_cell.length_a   1.000
_cell.length_b   1.000
_cell.length_c   1.000
_cell.angle_alpha   90.00
_cell.angle_beta   90.00
_cell.angle_gamma   90.00
#
_symmetry.space_group_name_H-M   'P 1'
#
loop_
_entity.id
_entity.type
_entity.pdbx_description
1 polymer ?
#
loop_
_entity_poly.entity_id
_entity_poly.type
_entity_poly.pdbx_seq_one_letter_code
_entity_poly.pdbx_strand_id
1 'polypeptide(L)'
;MKDESITVRRLRPLLGTWVEIQATGRPARVERAVNSAFLHIARVQQRMSFHAPGSVLSRINLHAHHTPQPVDAWTWDVLRKARALWLASEGYFDITLGARLVERGVLPDHGFATLEAAIGSDALVMWPG
;
A
#
# COMPACT_ATOMS: atom_id res chain seq x y z
N MET A 1 -33.89 -11.52 -25.82
CA MET A 1 -32.90 -10.43 -25.97
C MET A 1 -31.53 -10.98 -25.64
N LYS A 2 -30.58 -10.95 -26.57
CA LYS A 2 -29.18 -11.23 -26.25
C LYS A 2 -28.72 -10.18 -25.26
N ASP A 3 -28.21 -10.65 -24.13
CA ASP A 3 -27.70 -9.81 -23.05
C ASP A 3 -26.35 -9.26 -23.50
N GLU A 4 -26.36 -8.13 -24.20
CA GLU A 4 -25.18 -7.61 -24.90
C GLU A 4 -24.15 -7.09 -23.89
N SER A 5 -22.98 -7.71 -23.90
CA SER A 5 -21.84 -7.33 -23.06
C SER A 5 -20.89 -6.43 -23.82
N ILE A 6 -20.38 -5.40 -23.17
CA ILE A 6 -19.32 -4.54 -23.70
C ILE A 6 -18.02 -4.77 -22.94
N THR A 7 -16.89 -4.45 -23.58
CA THR A 7 -15.59 -4.37 -22.92
C THR A 7 -15.24 -2.91 -22.66
N VAL A 8 -14.93 -2.58 -21.41
CA VAL A 8 -14.46 -1.26 -20.98
C VAL A 8 -13.00 -1.38 -20.60
N ARG A 9 -12.17 -0.50 -21.18
CA ARG A 9 -10.75 -0.36 -20.86
C ARG A 9 -10.47 1.09 -20.49
N ARG A 10 -9.77 1.31 -19.37
CA ARG A 10 -9.43 2.63 -18.83
C ARG A 10 -8.03 2.59 -18.23
N LEU A 11 -7.30 3.69 -18.39
CA LEU A 11 -5.96 3.90 -17.84
C LEU A 11 -5.99 5.14 -16.94
N ARG A 12 -5.37 5.08 -15.75
CA ARG A 12 -5.19 6.24 -14.85
C ARG A 12 -3.79 6.25 -14.23
N PRO A 13 -3.17 7.42 -14.01
CA PRO A 13 -1.93 7.52 -13.26
C PRO A 13 -2.21 7.35 -11.76
N LEU A 14 -1.78 6.23 -11.18
CA LEU A 14 -1.95 5.87 -9.76
C LEU A 14 -0.73 5.11 -9.26
N LEU A 15 -0.44 5.19 -7.97
CA LEU A 15 0.68 4.52 -7.29
C LEU A 15 2.07 4.87 -7.87
N GLY A 16 2.21 6.05 -8.50
CA GLY A 16 3.44 6.45 -9.18
C GLY A 16 3.69 5.74 -10.52
N THR A 17 2.68 5.09 -11.08
CA THR A 17 2.75 4.39 -12.38
C THR A 17 1.45 4.55 -13.17
N TRP A 18 1.37 3.91 -14.34
CA TRP A 18 0.14 3.81 -15.14
C TRP A 18 -0.62 2.54 -14.78
N VAL A 19 -1.86 2.68 -14.33
CA VAL A 19 -2.72 1.56 -13.97
C VAL A 19 -3.84 1.41 -14.98
N GLU A 20 -3.89 0.25 -15.63
CA GLU A 20 -4.93 -0.12 -16.58
C GLU A 20 -5.91 -1.11 -15.96
N ILE A 21 -7.20 -0.90 -16.21
CA ILE A 21 -8.26 -1.85 -15.88
C ILE A 21 -9.07 -2.13 -17.13
N GLN A 22 -9.19 -3.41 -17.46
CA GLN A 22 -10.07 -3.91 -18.51
C GLN A 22 -11.08 -4.88 -17.90
N ALA A 23 -12.35 -4.71 -18.24
CA ALA A 23 -13.42 -5.61 -17.82
C ALA A 23 -14.48 -5.74 -18.91
N THR A 24 -15.18 -6.87 -18.93
CA THR A 24 -16.27 -7.16 -19.87
C THR A 24 -17.55 -7.46 -19.10
N GLY A 25 -18.69 -6.89 -19.52
CA GLY A 25 -19.97 -7.15 -18.88
C GLY A 25 -21.09 -6.25 -19.40
N ARG A 26 -22.26 -6.30 -18.74
CA ARG A 26 -23.40 -5.43 -19.10
C ARG A 26 -23.01 -3.95 -18.95
N PRO A 27 -23.32 -3.06 -19.91
CA PRO A 27 -22.79 -1.70 -19.99
C PRO A 27 -22.74 -0.91 -18.66
N ALA A 28 -23.89 -0.69 -18.03
CA ALA A 28 -23.97 0.07 -16.79
C ALA A 28 -23.30 -0.62 -15.58
N ARG A 29 -23.14 -1.95 -15.60
CA ARG A 29 -22.49 -2.71 -14.53
C ARG A 29 -20.98 -2.69 -14.68
N VAL A 30 -20.47 -2.88 -15.91
CA VAL A 30 -19.03 -2.92 -16.17
C VAL A 30 -18.38 -1.55 -15.95
N GLU A 31 -19.02 -0.46 -16.36
CA GLU A 31 -18.52 0.90 -16.08
C GLU A 31 -18.44 1.19 -14.58
N ARG A 32 -19.46 0.79 -13.80
CA ARG A 32 -19.44 0.91 -12.34
C ARG A 32 -18.34 0.06 -11.69
N ALA A 33 -18.12 -1.16 -12.19
CA ALA A 33 -17.08 -2.05 -11.68
C ALA A 33 -15.67 -1.46 -11.93
N VAL A 34 -15.40 -0.96 -13.14
CA VAL A 34 -14.13 -0.31 -13.48
C VAL A 34 -13.90 0.92 -12.61
N ASN A 35 -14.90 1.78 -12.45
CA ASN A 35 -14.80 2.95 -11.58
C ASN A 35 -14.56 2.55 -10.10
N SER A 36 -15.27 1.54 -9.61
CA SER A 36 -15.08 1.02 -8.25
C SER A 36 -13.67 0.47 -8.04
N ALA A 37 -13.12 -0.25 -9.01
CA ALA A 37 -11.77 -0.79 -8.92
C ALA A 37 -10.72 0.33 -8.81
N PHE A 38 -10.84 1.40 -9.60
CA PHE A 38 -9.97 2.57 -9.45
C PHE A 38 -10.12 3.27 -8.10
N LEU A 39 -11.33 3.36 -7.53
CA LEU A 39 -11.53 3.94 -6.20
C LEU A 39 -10.80 3.13 -5.11
N HIS A 40 -10.78 1.80 -5.20
CA HIS A 40 -10.03 0.96 -4.27
C HIS A 40 -8.52 1.15 -4.42
N ILE A 41 -8.00 1.27 -5.65
CA ILE A 41 -6.58 1.53 -5.89
C ILE A 41 -6.18 2.91 -5.36
N ALA A 42 -7.02 3.93 -5.58
CA ALA A 42 -6.80 5.27 -5.03
C ALA A 42 -6.81 5.26 -3.49
N ARG A 43 -7.67 4.44 -2.86
CA ARG A 43 -7.66 4.23 -1.40
C ARG A 43 -6.34 3.62 -0.92
N VAL A 44 -5.82 2.60 -1.62
CA VAL A 44 -4.50 2.03 -1.31
C VAL A 44 -3.42 3.11 -1.40
N GLN A 45 -3.40 3.90 -2.47
CA GLN A 45 -2.45 5.01 -2.62
C GLN A 45 -2.52 6.00 -1.45
N GLN A 46 -3.73 6.43 -1.07
CA GLN A 46 -3.93 7.38 0.01
C GLN A 46 -3.42 6.86 1.37
N ARG A 47 -3.53 5.54 1.60
CA ARG A 47 -3.17 4.92 2.88
C ARG A 47 -1.71 4.47 2.94
N MET A 48 -1.18 3.95 1.84
CA MET A 48 0.07 3.19 1.82
C MET A 48 1.17 3.83 0.97
N SER A 49 1.00 5.07 0.50
CA SER A 49 2.05 5.78 -0.22
C SER A 49 3.13 6.30 0.75
N PHE A 50 4.37 5.87 0.56
CA PHE A 50 5.53 6.42 1.27
C PHE A 50 5.76 7.89 0.88
N HIS A 51 5.45 8.26 -0.37
CA HIS A 51 5.65 9.61 -0.90
C HIS A 51 4.63 10.64 -0.42
N ALA A 52 3.57 10.19 0.26
CA ALA A 52 2.54 11.07 0.78
C ALA A 52 2.75 11.27 2.29
N PRO A 53 3.09 12.49 2.76
CA PRO A 53 3.37 12.73 4.18
C PRO A 53 2.13 12.48 5.07
N GLY A 54 0.92 12.66 4.52
CA GLY A 54 -0.34 12.41 5.22
C GLY A 54 -0.85 10.96 5.17
N SER A 55 -0.08 10.01 4.64
CA SER A 55 -0.52 8.61 4.55
C SER A 55 -0.48 7.91 5.90
N VAL A 56 -1.24 6.81 6.03
CA VAL A 56 -1.16 5.94 7.22
C VAL A 56 0.24 5.35 7.35
N LEU A 57 0.88 4.97 6.25
CA LEU A 57 2.26 4.46 6.24
C LEU A 57 3.26 5.48 6.79
N SER A 58 3.18 6.75 6.35
CA SER A 58 4.06 7.81 6.86
C SER A 58 3.86 8.04 8.36
N ARG A 59 2.61 7.98 8.85
CA ARG A 59 2.32 8.03 10.29
C ARG A 59 2.94 6.84 11.05
N ILE A 60 2.85 5.63 10.52
CA ILE A 60 3.48 4.43 11.10
C ILE A 60 4.98 4.64 11.22
N ASN A 61 5.63 5.04 10.12
CA ASN A 61 7.08 5.25 10.08
C ASN A 61 7.53 6.29 11.12
N LEU A 62 6.75 7.36 11.35
CA LEU A 62 7.07 8.41 12.33
C LEU A 62 6.86 8.00 13.78
N HIS A 63 5.88 7.13 14.09
CA HIS A 63 5.38 7.01 15.48
C HIS A 63 5.33 5.59 16.03
N ALA A 64 5.44 4.55 15.20
CA ALA A 64 5.27 3.16 15.65
C ALA A 64 6.34 2.68 16.64
N HIS A 65 7.52 3.32 16.65
CA HIS A 65 8.58 3.05 17.63
C HIS A 65 8.30 3.66 19.02
N HIS A 66 7.33 4.58 19.13
CA HIS A 66 6.91 5.18 20.39
C HIS A 66 5.58 4.62 20.90
N THR A 67 4.59 4.50 20.01
CA THR A 67 3.23 4.09 20.39
C THR A 67 2.60 3.23 19.30
N PRO A 68 1.77 2.23 19.67
CA PRO A 68 1.01 1.44 18.71
C PRO A 68 0.17 2.33 17.79
N GLN A 69 0.23 2.10 16.49
CA GLN A 69 -0.48 2.89 15.50
C GLN A 69 -1.71 2.12 14.99
N PRO A 70 -2.94 2.66 15.17
CA PRO A 70 -4.13 2.03 14.61
C PRO A 70 -4.11 2.13 13.08
N VAL A 71 -4.52 1.05 12.44
CA VAL A 71 -4.57 0.91 10.98
C VAL A 71 -5.90 0.30 10.57
N ASP A 72 -6.30 0.47 9.30
CA ASP A 72 -7.47 -0.22 8.79
C ASP A 72 -7.15 -1.68 8.44
N ALA A 73 -8.21 -2.47 8.19
CA ALA A 73 -8.07 -3.90 7.89
C ALA A 73 -7.20 -4.18 6.65
N TRP A 74 -7.11 -3.24 5.71
CA TRP A 74 -6.33 -3.40 4.48
C TRP A 74 -4.85 -3.22 4.78
N THR A 75 -4.47 -2.14 5.46
CA THR A 75 -3.08 -1.93 5.89
C THR A 75 -2.64 -3.03 6.84
N TRP A 76 -3.50 -3.47 7.75
CA TRP A 76 -3.23 -4.60 8.64
C TRP A 76 -2.89 -5.88 7.87
N ASP A 77 -3.72 -6.26 6.90
CA ASP A 77 -3.50 -7.49 6.12
C ASP A 77 -2.22 -7.42 5.27
N VAL A 78 -1.88 -6.24 4.73
CA VAL A 78 -0.62 -6.01 4.02
C VAL A 78 0.59 -6.20 4.94
N LEU A 79 0.59 -5.56 6.12
CA LEU A 79 1.69 -5.70 7.09
C LEU A 79 1.85 -7.16 7.55
N ARG A 80 0.73 -7.84 7.83
CA ARG A 80 0.72 -9.26 8.20
C ARG A 80 1.31 -10.14 7.10
N LYS A 81 0.95 -9.90 5.83
CA LYS A 81 1.51 -10.63 4.68
C LYS A 81 2.98 -10.32 4.46
N ALA A 82 3.40 -9.07 4.62
CA ALA A 82 4.79 -8.67 4.50
C ALA A 82 5.67 -9.39 5.55
N ARG A 83 5.21 -9.48 6.80
CA ARG A 83 5.90 -10.24 7.85
C ARG A 83 5.95 -11.74 7.53
N ALA A 84 4.88 -12.30 7.00
CA ALA A 84 4.87 -13.71 6.56
C ALA A 84 5.86 -13.95 5.41
N LEU A 85 5.97 -13.03 4.45
CA LEU A 85 6.95 -13.08 3.38
C LEU A 85 8.38 -12.93 3.90
N TRP A 86 8.63 -12.05 4.86
CA TRP A 86 9.93 -11.92 5.52
C TRP A 86 10.37 -13.25 6.13
N LEU A 87 9.49 -13.92 6.88
CA LEU A 87 9.77 -15.25 7.46
C LEU A 87 10.02 -16.30 6.38
N ALA A 88 9.14 -16.39 5.38
CA ALA A 88 9.23 -17.40 4.32
C ALA A 88 10.44 -17.20 3.40
N SER A 89 10.98 -15.97 3.36
CA SER A 89 12.15 -15.61 2.57
C SER A 89 13.40 -15.45 3.42
N GLU A 90 13.41 -15.89 4.69
CA GLU A 90 14.58 -15.77 5.58
C GLU A 90 15.17 -14.33 5.63
N GLY A 91 14.30 -13.32 5.53
CA GLY A 91 14.66 -11.92 5.57
C GLY A 91 14.96 -11.26 4.22
N TYR A 92 14.93 -11.98 3.09
CA TYR A 92 15.15 -11.37 1.77
C TYR A 92 14.06 -10.36 1.37
N PHE A 93 12.82 -10.57 1.83
CA PHE A 93 11.74 -9.60 1.68
C PHE A 93 11.56 -8.83 2.98
N ASP A 94 12.13 -7.61 3.08
CA ASP A 94 12.06 -6.78 4.28
C ASP A 94 11.50 -5.37 4.01
N ILE A 95 10.34 -5.08 4.62
CA ILE A 95 9.64 -3.80 4.47
C ILE A 95 10.14 -2.71 5.44
N THR A 96 11.06 -3.03 6.35
CA THR A 96 11.59 -2.09 7.36
C THR A 96 12.76 -1.24 6.85
N LEU A 97 13.19 -1.44 5.61
CA LEU A 97 14.35 -0.77 5.02
C LEU A 97 14.12 0.71 4.63
N GLY A 98 12.98 1.29 4.98
CA GLY A 98 12.58 2.65 4.60
C GLY A 98 13.62 3.72 4.92
N ALA A 99 14.16 3.72 6.15
CA ALA A 99 15.18 4.69 6.58
C ALA A 99 16.44 4.64 5.69
N ARG A 100 16.95 3.43 5.39
CA ARG A 100 18.11 3.25 4.49
C ARG A 100 17.83 3.74 3.07
N LEU A 101 16.60 3.62 2.59
CA LEU A 101 16.22 4.14 1.26
C LEU A 101 16.11 5.67 1.25
N VAL A 102 15.75 6.29 2.39
CA VAL A 102 15.79 7.75 2.57
C VAL A 102 17.24 8.26 2.61
N GLU A 103 18.11 7.62 3.40
CA GLU A 103 19.55 7.96 3.48
C GLU A 103 20.23 7.94 2.10
N ARG A 104 19.81 7.01 1.23
CA ARG A 104 20.32 6.88 -0.15
C ARG A 104 19.66 7.81 -1.15
N GLY A 105 18.70 8.64 -0.73
CA GLY A 105 17.96 9.55 -1.61
C GLY A 105 16.97 8.88 -2.57
N VAL A 106 16.62 7.60 -2.33
CA VAL A 106 15.66 6.85 -3.16
C VAL A 106 14.21 7.18 -2.77
N LEU A 107 13.96 7.40 -1.48
CA LEU A 107 12.65 7.78 -0.94
C LEU A 107 12.70 9.19 -0.35
N PRO A 108 11.58 9.94 -0.35
CA PRO A 108 11.53 11.26 0.26
C PRO A 108 11.66 11.18 1.78
N ASP A 109 12.29 12.19 2.36
CA ASP A 109 12.32 12.36 3.80
C ASP A 109 11.10 13.17 4.28
N HIS A 110 10.30 12.58 5.15
CA HIS A 110 9.18 13.25 5.84
C HIS A 110 9.43 13.39 7.35
N GLY A 111 10.70 13.34 7.78
CA GLY A 111 11.12 13.28 9.18
C GLY A 111 11.57 11.89 9.62
N PHE A 112 12.01 11.04 8.66
CA PHE A 112 12.43 9.67 8.88
C PHE A 112 13.94 9.55 9.10
N ALA A 113 14.76 10.39 8.47
CA ALA A 113 16.22 10.23 8.45
C ALA A 113 16.87 10.33 9.84
N THR A 114 16.20 10.96 10.80
CA THR A 114 16.69 11.10 12.18
C THR A 114 16.21 9.99 13.11
N LEU A 115 15.45 9.01 12.61
CA LEU A 115 14.90 7.93 13.42
C LEU A 115 15.83 6.72 13.42
N GLU A 116 16.16 6.22 14.61
CA GLU A 116 16.86 4.95 14.77
C GLU A 116 15.85 3.81 14.57
N ALA A 117 15.77 3.31 13.33
CA ALA A 117 14.83 2.26 12.97
C ALA A 117 15.46 0.87 13.12
N ALA A 118 14.81 0.01 13.91
CA ALA A 118 15.10 -1.42 13.89
C ALA A 118 14.87 -1.98 12.48
N ILE A 119 15.75 -2.89 12.07
CA ILE A 119 15.69 -3.56 10.78
C ILE A 119 15.32 -5.02 11.02
N GLY A 120 14.49 -5.56 10.12
CA GLY A 120 13.90 -6.88 10.23
C GLY A 120 12.41 -6.77 10.55
N SER A 121 11.58 -7.48 9.77
CA SER A 121 10.12 -7.51 10.01
C SER A 121 9.73 -8.34 11.24
N ASP A 122 10.69 -8.95 11.93
CA ASP A 122 10.54 -9.49 13.29
C ASP A 122 10.40 -8.39 14.36
N ALA A 123 10.93 -7.18 14.11
CA ALA A 123 10.71 -6.01 14.95
C ALA A 123 9.26 -5.47 14.89
N LEU A 124 8.46 -5.91 13.89
CA LEU A 124 7.05 -5.55 13.78
C LEU A 124 6.23 -6.33 14.81
N VAL A 125 5.86 -5.64 15.88
CA VAL A 125 4.90 -6.15 16.87
C VAL A 125 3.49 -5.78 16.43
N MET A 126 2.67 -6.79 16.15
CA MET A 126 1.28 -6.62 15.72
C MET A 126 0.34 -7.05 16.85
N TRP A 127 -0.46 -6.11 17.38
CA TRP A 127 -1.46 -6.38 18.41
C TRP A 127 -2.84 -6.60 17.78
N PRO A 128 -3.53 -7.71 18.08
CA PRO A 128 -4.90 -7.87 17.65
C PRO A 128 -5.76 -6.72 18.19
N GLY A 129 -6.55 -6.12 17.29
CA GLY A 129 -7.51 -5.07 17.62
C GLY A 129 -8.89 -5.63 17.92
#